data_AF-M5C186-F1
#
_entry.id   AF-M5C186-F1
#
_cell.length_a   1.000
_cell.length_b   1.000
_cell.length_c   1.000
_cell.angle_alpha   90.00
_cell.angle_beta   90.00
_cell.angle_gamma   90.00
#
_symmetry.space_group_name_H-M   'P 1'
#
loop_
_entity.id
_entity.type
_entity.pdbx_description
1 polymer ?
#
loop_
_entity_poly.entity_id
_entity_poly.type
_entity_poly.pdbx_seq_one_letter_code
_entity_poly.pdbx_strand_id
1 'polypeptide(L)'
;MRIRSAALGAGLLGATAVSAAQSSLPVDKVYGTNLGSWLLAEPWMFPKEWVEKMGGESCEADCSSCAYSEFDLVKKLGQEQADKVFEEHWKTWFTEKDADIIKNAGLNTIRIPLGYWIVESLVDRSTDLAVV
;
A
#
# COMPACT_ATOMS: atom_id res chain seq x y z
N MET A 1 -28.76 -29.60 -75.10
CA MET A 1 -28.12 -30.67 -74.31
C MET A 1 -26.70 -30.24 -73.96
N ARG A 2 -26.27 -30.40 -72.70
CA ARG A 2 -25.05 -29.88 -72.00
C ARG A 2 -25.25 -28.48 -71.39
N ILE A 3 -25.77 -28.32 -70.16
CA ILE A 3 -25.27 -28.58 -68.78
C ILE A 3 -24.34 -27.48 -68.24
N ARG A 4 -24.97 -26.63 -67.40
CA ARG A 4 -24.58 -25.98 -66.13
C ARG A 4 -23.35 -25.06 -66.06
N SER A 5 -23.58 -23.89 -65.46
CA SER A 5 -22.72 -23.36 -64.39
C SER A 5 -23.59 -22.58 -63.40
N ALA A 6 -23.62 -23.08 -62.16
CA ALA A 6 -24.21 -22.41 -61.02
C ALA A 6 -23.20 -21.39 -60.49
N ALA A 7 -23.59 -20.12 -60.41
CA ALA A 7 -22.82 -19.12 -59.69
C ALA A 7 -23.36 -19.04 -58.25
N LEU A 8 -22.53 -19.51 -57.31
CA LEU A 8 -22.71 -19.30 -55.88
C LEU A 8 -22.75 -17.80 -55.60
N GLY A 9 -23.88 -17.29 -55.10
CA GLY A 9 -23.94 -16.00 -54.43
C GLY A 9 -23.31 -16.15 -53.04
N ALA A 10 -22.09 -15.68 -52.87
CA ALA A 10 -21.42 -15.65 -51.57
C ALA A 10 -22.16 -14.67 -50.63
N GLY A 11 -22.73 -15.21 -49.55
CA GLY A 11 -23.28 -14.39 -48.48
C GLY A 11 -22.16 -13.61 -47.79
N LEU A 12 -22.31 -12.29 -47.69
CA LEU A 12 -21.49 -11.47 -46.80
C LEU A 12 -21.82 -11.85 -45.35
N LEU A 13 -21.00 -12.73 -44.76
CA LEU A 13 -20.86 -12.80 -43.31
C LEU A 13 -20.12 -11.55 -42.86
N GLY A 14 -20.87 -10.51 -42.51
CA GLY A 14 -20.34 -9.36 -41.79
C GLY A 14 -19.86 -9.82 -40.43
N ALA A 15 -18.56 -10.06 -40.27
CA ALA A 15 -17.96 -10.28 -38.98
C ALA A 15 -17.97 -8.95 -38.21
N THR A 16 -18.97 -8.74 -37.36
CA THR A 16 -18.88 -7.74 -36.31
C THR A 16 -17.76 -8.15 -35.36
N ALA A 17 -16.60 -7.51 -35.49
CA ALA A 17 -15.54 -7.61 -34.49
C ALA A 17 -16.08 -7.00 -33.20
N VAL A 18 -16.45 -7.84 -32.24
CA VAL A 18 -16.63 -7.41 -30.86
C VAL A 18 -15.24 -7.02 -30.37
N SER A 19 -14.97 -5.71 -30.32
CA SER A 19 -13.79 -5.22 -29.61
C SER A 19 -14.01 -5.53 -28.14
N ALA A 20 -13.44 -6.64 -27.67
CA ALA A 20 -13.25 -6.86 -26.26
C ALA A 20 -12.42 -5.67 -25.76
N ALA A 21 -13.04 -4.78 -24.99
CA ALA A 21 -12.32 -3.71 -24.32
C ALA A 21 -11.19 -4.38 -23.53
N GLN A 22 -9.95 -4.21 -23.99
CA GLN A 22 -8.79 -4.62 -23.22
C GLN A 22 -8.82 -3.79 -21.95
N SER A 23 -9.28 -4.39 -20.86
CA SER A 23 -9.08 -3.89 -19.51
C SER A 23 -7.61 -4.09 -19.12
N SER A 24 -6.68 -3.64 -19.97
CA SER A 24 -5.28 -3.55 -19.61
C SER A 24 -5.14 -2.37 -18.66
N LEU A 25 -4.51 -2.60 -17.52
CA LEU A 25 -4.06 -1.51 -16.65
C LEU A 25 -3.22 -0.52 -17.50
N PRO A 26 -3.18 0.78 -17.15
CA PRO A 26 -2.49 1.81 -17.93
C PRO A 26 -0.95 1.63 -17.98
N VAL A 27 -0.43 0.53 -17.45
CA VAL A 27 0.99 0.18 -17.40
C VAL A 27 1.18 -1.27 -17.85
N ASP A 28 2.11 -1.49 -18.78
CA ASP A 28 2.43 -2.83 -19.30
C ASP A 28 3.05 -3.73 -18.22
N LYS A 29 3.90 -3.15 -17.36
CA LYS A 29 4.56 -3.82 -16.24
C LYS A 29 4.77 -2.88 -15.06
N VAL A 30 4.57 -3.42 -13.85
CA VAL A 30 4.82 -2.73 -12.58
C VAL A 30 6.27 -2.95 -12.15
N TYR A 31 6.99 -1.86 -11.96
CA TYR A 31 8.32 -1.81 -11.36
C TYR A 31 8.23 -0.87 -10.17
N GLY A 32 8.11 -1.43 -8.97
CA GLY A 32 7.78 -0.64 -7.80
C GLY A 32 8.46 -1.07 -6.54
N THR A 33 8.28 -0.24 -5.51
CA THR A 33 8.77 -0.48 -4.14
C THR A 33 7.63 -0.38 -3.15
N ASN A 34 7.84 -0.90 -1.93
CA ASN A 34 6.93 -0.70 -0.81
C ASN A 34 7.39 0.52 0.00
N LEU A 35 6.43 1.35 0.41
CA LEU A 35 6.66 2.41 1.38
C LEU A 35 6.37 1.88 2.79
N GLY A 36 7.20 0.94 3.22
CA GLY A 36 7.08 0.30 4.53
C GLY A 36 7.36 1.28 5.67
N SER A 37 6.81 0.98 6.83
CA SER A 37 6.98 1.76 8.06
C SER A 37 6.47 3.20 8.06
N TRP A 38 5.88 3.72 6.97
CA TRP A 38 5.35 5.08 6.98
C TRP A 38 4.04 5.19 7.78
N LEU A 39 2.97 4.54 7.31
CA LEU A 39 1.63 4.60 7.92
C LEU A 39 1.25 3.31 8.66
N LEU A 40 2.21 2.40 8.79
CA LEU A 40 2.09 1.14 9.50
C LEU A 40 3.48 0.81 10.03
N ALA A 41 3.72 1.10 11.31
CA ALA A 41 5.06 1.08 11.88
C ALA A 41 5.58 -0.35 12.11
N GLU A 42 6.74 -0.64 11.52
CA GLU A 42 7.51 -1.84 11.80
C GLU A 42 8.88 -1.45 12.41
N PRO A 43 9.07 -1.63 13.73
CA PRO A 43 10.25 -1.10 14.43
C PRO A 43 11.60 -1.54 13.88
N TRP A 44 11.66 -2.73 13.25
CA TRP A 44 12.88 -3.26 12.65
C TRP A 44 13.38 -2.45 11.45
N MET A 45 12.50 -1.68 10.77
CA MET A 45 12.90 -0.83 9.64
C MET A 45 13.53 0.51 10.06
N PHE A 46 13.27 0.96 11.29
CA PHE A 46 13.77 2.24 11.82
C PHE A 46 14.09 2.17 13.33
N PRO A 47 14.90 1.18 13.77
CA PRO A 47 15.05 0.83 15.18
C PRO A 47 15.57 1.98 16.05
N LYS A 48 16.40 2.84 15.45
CA LYS A 48 16.97 4.01 16.13
C LYS A 48 15.89 5.05 16.46
N GLU A 49 15.06 5.40 15.48
CA GLU A 49 14.00 6.38 15.68
C GLU A 49 12.90 5.84 16.59
N TRP A 50 12.56 4.56 16.46
CA TRP A 50 11.60 3.89 17.33
C TRP A 50 11.98 4.03 18.82
N VAL A 51 13.23 3.73 19.16
CA VAL A 51 13.71 3.78 20.55
C VAL A 51 14.03 5.21 21.01
N GLU A 52 14.77 5.99 20.21
CA GLU A 52 15.31 7.27 20.66
C GLU A 52 14.31 8.43 20.58
N LYS A 53 13.32 8.36 19.69
CA LYS A 53 12.38 9.47 19.45
C LYS A 53 10.93 9.14 19.80
N MET A 54 10.49 7.93 19.46
CA MET A 54 9.08 7.57 19.61
C MET A 54 8.74 6.98 20.99
N GLY A 55 9.73 6.50 21.75
CA GLY A 55 9.51 5.90 23.07
C GLY A 55 9.19 4.40 23.03
N GLY A 56 9.38 3.78 21.87
CA GLY A 56 9.38 2.33 21.69
C GLY A 56 10.57 1.67 22.36
N GLU A 57 10.54 0.34 22.41
CA GLU A 57 11.57 -0.47 23.07
C GLU A 57 12.21 -1.43 22.06
N SER A 58 13.36 -2.00 22.42
CA SER A 58 13.94 -3.16 21.73
C SER A 58 13.80 -4.37 22.63
N CYS A 59 13.40 -5.52 22.07
CA CYS A 59 13.05 -6.70 22.86
C CYS A 59 13.99 -7.83 22.51
N GLU A 60 14.77 -8.26 23.50
CA GLU A 60 15.85 -9.22 23.31
C GLU A 60 15.35 -10.67 23.23
N ALA A 61 14.15 -10.98 23.78
CA ALA A 61 13.65 -12.37 23.85
C ALA A 61 12.11 -12.53 23.89
N ASP A 62 11.37 -11.57 24.49
CA ASP A 62 9.91 -11.66 24.65
C ASP A 62 9.24 -10.34 24.26
N CYS A 63 8.56 -10.35 23.11
CA CYS A 63 7.85 -9.19 22.58
C CYS A 63 6.57 -8.85 23.35
N SER A 64 6.10 -9.70 24.27
CA SER A 64 4.87 -9.44 25.04
C SER A 64 5.07 -8.41 26.17
N SER A 65 6.33 -8.10 26.50
CA SER A 65 6.70 -7.30 27.67
C SER A 65 7.16 -5.88 27.34
N CYS A 66 7.12 -5.50 26.06
CA CYS A 66 7.77 -4.29 25.56
C CYS A 66 6.97 -3.64 24.42
N ALA A 67 7.15 -2.33 24.24
CA ALA A 67 6.57 -1.58 23.14
C ALA A 67 7.33 -1.85 21.81
N TYR A 68 7.10 -3.01 21.20
CA TYR A 68 7.67 -3.41 19.89
C TYR A 68 6.64 -3.50 18.77
N SER A 69 5.42 -3.05 19.03
CA SER A 69 4.37 -2.91 18.02
C SER A 69 3.77 -1.52 18.12
N GLU A 70 3.13 -1.07 17.04
CA GLU A 70 2.37 0.18 17.01
C GLU A 70 1.32 0.20 18.13
N PHE A 71 0.58 -0.89 18.30
CA PHE A 71 -0.43 -1.01 19.36
C PHE A 71 0.17 -0.88 20.77
N ASP A 72 1.26 -1.59 21.06
CA ASP A 72 1.89 -1.57 22.39
C ASP A 72 2.50 -0.20 22.68
N LEU A 73 3.05 0.48 21.67
CA LEU A 73 3.55 1.83 21.80
C LEU A 73 2.43 2.81 22.16
N VAL A 74 1.31 2.76 21.43
CA VAL A 74 0.16 3.65 21.69
C VAL A 74 -0.42 3.38 23.07
N LYS A 75 -0.49 2.11 23.48
CA LYS A 75 -0.92 1.72 24.83
C LYS A 75 0.01 2.24 25.92
N LYS A 76 1.33 2.22 25.67
CA LYS A 76 2.36 2.70 26.61
C LYS A 76 2.34 4.22 26.76
N LEU A 77 2.28 4.94 25.63
CA LEU A 77 2.34 6.40 25.61
C LEU A 77 1.01 7.07 25.97
N GLY A 78 -0.10 6.39 25.68
CA GLY A 78 -1.42 7.00 25.59
C GLY A 78 -1.61 7.77 24.28
N GLN A 79 -2.87 8.01 23.93
CA GLN A 79 -3.28 8.56 22.63
C GLN A 79 -2.57 9.89 22.30
N GLU A 80 -2.65 10.89 23.19
CA GLU A 80 -2.16 12.24 22.89
C GLU A 80 -0.65 12.27 22.59
N GLN A 81 0.16 11.48 23.30
CA GLN A 81 1.60 11.42 23.06
C GLN A 81 1.91 10.55 21.84
N ALA A 82 1.15 9.47 21.61
CA ALA A 82 1.26 8.65 20.41
C ALA A 82 1.02 9.49 19.14
N ASP A 83 -0.07 10.26 19.10
CA ASP A 83 -0.41 11.10 17.95
C ASP A 83 0.74 12.06 17.61
N LYS A 84 1.36 12.69 18.62
CA LYS A 84 2.50 13.61 18.42
C LYS A 84 3.71 12.92 17.81
N VAL A 85 4.10 11.75 18.33
CA VAL A 85 5.31 11.05 17.82
C VAL A 85 5.08 10.45 16.44
N PHE A 86 3.88 9.95 16.15
CA PHE A 86 3.51 9.44 14.83
C PHE A 86 3.37 10.57 13.81
N GLU A 87 2.81 11.71 14.19
CA GLU A 87 2.76 12.89 13.31
C GLU A 87 4.16 13.37 12.91
N GLU A 88 5.12 13.40 13.84
CA GLU A 88 6.52 13.73 13.54
C GLU A 88 7.16 12.69 12.61
N HIS A 89 6.92 11.40 12.88
CA HIS A 89 7.41 10.31 12.03
C HIS A 89 6.87 10.44 10.59
N TRP A 90 5.55 10.60 10.42
CA TRP A 90 4.93 10.71 9.09
C TRP A 90 5.45 11.89 8.27
N LYS A 91 5.74 13.01 8.93
CA LYS A 91 6.28 14.22 8.27
C LYS A 91 7.73 14.08 7.82
N THR A 92 8.50 13.17 8.43
CA THR A 92 9.95 13.10 8.25
C THR A 92 10.43 11.81 7.58
N TRP A 93 9.67 10.72 7.69
CA TRP A 93 10.01 9.41 7.14
C TRP A 93 10.01 9.35 5.61
N PHE A 94 9.03 9.99 4.97
CA PHE A 94 8.90 10.03 3.52
C PHE A 94 8.56 11.43 3.04
N THR A 95 9.36 11.94 2.10
CA THR A 95 9.22 13.30 1.56
C THR A 95 9.17 13.29 0.04
N GLU A 96 8.86 14.44 -0.57
CA GLU A 96 8.88 14.60 -2.03
C GLU A 96 10.25 14.22 -2.64
N LYS A 97 11.34 14.48 -1.90
CA LYS A 97 12.69 14.10 -2.32
C LYS A 97 12.84 12.59 -2.51
N ASP A 98 12.21 11.79 -1.66
CA ASP A 98 12.26 10.32 -1.76
C ASP A 98 11.43 9.84 -2.96
N ALA A 99 10.30 10.49 -3.24
CA ALA A 99 9.52 10.25 -4.46
C ALA A 99 10.33 10.56 -5.73
N ASP A 100 11.10 11.65 -5.74
CA ASP A 100 12.01 11.99 -6.84
C ASP A 100 13.10 10.92 -7.03
N ILE A 101 13.68 10.40 -5.95
CA ILE A 101 14.67 9.31 -6.02
C ILE A 101 14.04 8.06 -6.65
N ILE A 102 12.85 7.65 -6.22
CA ILE A 102 12.12 6.49 -6.76
C ILE A 102 11.86 6.67 -8.26
N LYS A 103 11.39 7.85 -8.65
CA LYS A 103 11.12 8.19 -10.05
C LYS A 103 12.39 8.18 -10.89
N ASN A 104 13.46 8.80 -10.40
CA ASN A 104 14.76 8.87 -11.09
C ASN A 104 15.44 7.50 -11.21
N ALA A 105 15.12 6.56 -10.32
CA ALA A 105 15.53 5.16 -10.43
C ALA A 105 14.73 4.37 -11.49
N GLY A 106 13.75 4.99 -12.15
CA GLY A 106 12.92 4.37 -13.19
C GLY A 106 11.78 3.50 -12.65
N LEU A 107 11.46 3.60 -11.35
CA LEU A 107 10.31 2.93 -10.76
C LEU A 107 9.02 3.70 -11.10
N ASN A 108 7.93 2.96 -11.30
CA ASN A 108 6.65 3.50 -11.76
C ASN A 108 5.49 3.31 -10.77
N THR A 109 5.72 2.61 -9.66
CA THR A 109 4.66 2.28 -8.69
C THR A 109 5.21 2.28 -7.27
N ILE A 110 4.41 2.73 -6.31
CA ILE A 110 4.68 2.60 -4.87
C ILE A 110 3.48 1.90 -4.24
N ARG A 111 3.74 0.87 -3.43
CA ARG A 111 2.71 0.23 -2.59
C ARG A 111 2.77 0.82 -1.18
N ILE A 112 1.65 1.33 -0.69
CA ILE A 112 1.54 1.96 0.63
C ILE A 112 0.77 1.00 1.57
N PRO A 113 1.42 0.43 2.60
CA PRO A 113 0.75 -0.32 3.65
C PRO A 113 -0.05 0.62 4.56
N LEU A 114 -1.25 0.18 4.98
CA LEU A 114 -2.12 0.89 5.91
C LEU A 114 -2.66 -0.09 6.94
N GLY A 115 -2.70 0.32 8.21
CA GLY A 115 -3.44 -0.39 9.26
C GLY A 115 -4.94 -0.16 9.13
N TYR A 116 -5.77 -1.15 9.51
CA TYR A 116 -7.23 -1.00 9.43
C TYR A 116 -7.75 0.10 10.36
N TRP A 117 -7.01 0.39 11.44
CA TRP A 117 -7.37 1.36 12.47
C TRP A 117 -7.33 2.82 12.01
N ILE A 118 -6.78 3.10 10.82
CA ILE A 118 -6.90 4.44 10.19
C ILE A 118 -8.35 4.77 9.83
N VAL A 119 -9.19 3.74 9.65
CA VAL A 119 -10.61 3.91 9.41
C VAL A 119 -11.32 3.85 10.75
N GLU A 120 -11.58 5.01 11.35
CA GLU A 120 -12.14 5.10 12.71
C GLU A 120 -13.43 4.29 12.92
N SER A 121 -14.26 4.16 11.89
CA SER A 121 -15.52 3.40 11.99
C SER A 121 -15.32 1.89 12.15
N LEU A 122 -14.10 1.37 11.92
CA LEU A 122 -13.75 -0.02 12.11
C LEU A 122 -13.15 -0.31 13.50
N VAL A 123 -12.88 0.72 14.30
CA VAL A 123 -12.20 0.61 15.60
C VAL A 123 -13.24 0.66 16.72
N ASP A 124 -13.30 -0.39 17.53
CA ASP A 124 -14.09 -0.34 18.76
C ASP A 124 -13.29 0.42 19.82
N ARG A 125 -13.59 1.70 20.02
CA ARG A 125 -12.89 2.55 21.00
C ARG A 125 -13.07 2.11 22.46
N SER A 126 -13.90 1.11 22.76
CA SER A 126 -14.00 0.53 24.10
C SER A 126 -12.94 -0.55 24.37
N THR A 127 -12.38 -1.17 23.33
CA THR A 127 -11.36 -2.23 23.44
C THR A 127 -10.06 -1.91 22.71
N ASP A 128 -10.12 -1.02 21.71
CA ASP A 128 -9.06 -0.77 20.76
C ASP A 128 -8.57 0.68 20.84
N LEU A 129 -7.30 0.88 20.50
CA LEU A 129 -6.66 2.18 20.38
C LEU A 129 -6.50 2.50 18.90
N ALA A 130 -6.87 3.70 18.50
CA ALA A 130 -6.62 4.19 17.15
C ALA A 130 -5.29 4.97 17.12
N VAL A 131 -4.67 5.09 15.96
CA VAL A 131 -3.59 6.07 15.72
C VAL A 131 -4.12 6.94 14.60
N VAL A 132 -4.51 8.17 14.92
CA VAL A 132 -5.12 9.10 13.96
C VAL A 132 -4.51 10.47 14.10
#